data_AF-A0A4V3DE44-F1
#
_entry.id   AF-A0A4V3DE44-F1
#
_cell.length_a   1.000
_cell.length_b   1.000
_cell.length_c   1.000
_cell.angle_alpha   90.00
_cell.angle_beta   90.00
_cell.angle_gamma   90.00
#
_symmetry.space_group_name_H-M   'P 1'
#
loop_
_entity.id
_entity.type
_entity.pdbx_description
1 polymer ?
#
loop_
_entity_poly.entity_id
_entity_poly.type
_entity_poly.pdbx_seq_one_letter_code
_entity_poly.pdbx_strand_id
1 'polypeptide(L)'
;MKKLILLVAILAILAGCKEPAIQTKVTDINGIKLELLFEHDGCKMYRFTDYHTIYWSDCRGRTEYTHTSKRGNTSTTNRQQTVSE
;
A
#
# COMPACT_ATOMS: atom_id res chain seq x y z
N MET A 1 33.70 -26.47 8.52
CA MET A 1 33.64 -25.26 9.36
C MET A 1 33.62 -23.99 8.50
N LYS A 2 34.71 -23.60 7.81
CA LYS A 2 34.75 -22.38 6.96
C LYS A 2 33.69 -22.34 5.85
N LYS A 3 33.42 -23.47 5.19
CA LYS A 3 32.36 -23.58 4.16
C LYS A 3 30.94 -23.40 4.71
N LEU A 4 30.72 -23.79 5.97
CA LEU A 4 29.43 -23.63 6.65
C LEU A 4 29.20 -22.17 7.08
N ILE A 5 30.26 -21.52 7.56
CA ILE A 5 30.24 -20.09 7.90
C ILE A 5 29.98 -19.23 6.66
N LEU A 6 30.60 -19.56 5.52
CA LEU A 6 30.37 -18.86 4.25
C LEU A 6 28.91 -19.02 3.78
N LEU A 7 28.33 -20.21 3.94
CA LEU A 7 26.94 -20.48 3.56
C LEU A 7 25.95 -19.66 4.40
N VAL A 8 26.16 -19.59 5.72
CA VAL A 8 25.32 -18.81 6.65
C VAL A 8 25.44 -17.31 6.37
N ALA A 9 26.63 -16.82 6.06
CA ALA A 9 26.84 -15.42 5.70
C ALA A 9 26.09 -15.05 4.40
N ILE A 10 26.08 -15.93 3.40
CA ILE A 10 25.33 -15.71 2.15
C ILE A 10 23.81 -15.70 2.39
N LEU A 11 23.30 -16.61 3.24
CA LEU A 11 21.87 -16.64 3.59
C LEU A 11 21.42 -15.40 4.37
N ALA A 12 22.29 -14.83 5.21
CA ALA A 12 21.96 -13.63 5.98
C ALA A 12 21.81 -12.38 5.09
N ILE A 13 22.56 -12.28 3.99
CA ILE A 13 22.47 -11.14 3.05
C ILE A 13 21.15 -11.18 2.26
N LEU A 14 20.55 -12.35 2.10
CA LEU A 14 19.27 -12.52 1.40
C LEU A 14 18.06 -12.18 2.29
N ALA A 15 18.25 -11.98 3.59
CA ALA A 15 17.20 -11.55 4.49
C ALA A 15 16.99 -10.03 4.34
N GLY A 16 16.16 -9.62 3.37
CA GLY A 16 15.76 -8.23 3.24
C GLY A 16 15.03 -7.74 4.49
N CYS A 17 15.49 -6.64 5.09
CA CYS A 17 14.77 -5.99 6.19
C CYS A 17 13.53 -5.28 5.65
N LYS A 18 12.35 -5.74 6.08
CA LYS A 18 11.08 -5.05 5.85
C LYS A 18 10.93 -3.94 6.89
N GLU A 19 10.91 -2.68 6.44
CA GLU A 19 10.69 -1.56 7.36
C GLU A 19 9.29 -1.60 7.99
N PRO A 20 9.19 -1.21 9.28
CA PRO A 20 7.92 -1.11 9.97
C PRO A 20 7.09 0.04 9.40
N ALA A 21 5.78 -0.10 9.51
CA ALA A 21 4.86 0.98 9.16
C ALA A 21 4.93 2.11 10.20
N ILE A 22 4.88 3.37 9.76
CA ILE A 22 4.81 4.53 10.66
C ILE A 22 3.43 4.66 11.29
N GLN A 23 2.37 4.25 10.59
CA GLN A 23 1.01 4.22 11.12
C GLN A 23 0.25 3.01 10.59
N THR A 24 -0.73 2.55 11.36
CA THR A 24 -1.62 1.47 10.98
C THR A 24 -3.06 1.87 11.28
N LYS A 25 -3.94 1.75 10.29
CA LYS A 25 -5.39 1.91 10.44
C LYS A 25 -6.08 0.62 10.00
N VAL A 26 -7.15 0.24 10.71
CA VAL A 26 -8.02 -0.86 10.29
C VAL A 26 -9.21 -0.26 9.56
N THR A 27 -9.55 -0.76 8.37
CA THR A 27 -10.71 -0.27 7.62
C THR A 27 -12.01 -0.80 8.22
N ASP A 28 -13.06 0.02 8.24
CA ASP A 28 -14.35 -0.35 8.85
C ASP A 28 -15.12 -1.43 8.08
N ILE A 29 -14.97 -1.46 6.75
CA ILE A 29 -15.80 -2.30 5.88
C ILE A 29 -15.34 -3.77 5.88
N ASN A 30 -14.03 -4.01 5.85
CA ASN A 30 -13.45 -5.34 5.67
C ASN A 30 -12.36 -5.70 6.69
N GLY A 31 -12.12 -4.86 7.70
CA GLY A 31 -11.08 -5.10 8.71
C GLY A 31 -9.65 -5.14 8.15
N ILE A 32 -9.43 -4.58 6.96
CA ILE A 32 -8.11 -4.59 6.31
C ILE A 32 -7.15 -3.72 7.12
N LYS A 33 -6.01 -4.30 7.48
CA LYS A 33 -4.91 -3.57 8.11
C LYS A 33 -4.17 -2.76 7.04
N LEU A 34 -4.45 -1.46 6.99
CA LEU A 34 -3.80 -0.50 6.12
C LEU A 34 -2.60 0.13 6.85
N GLU A 35 -1.41 -0.08 6.32
CA GLU A 35 -0.14 0.40 6.88
C GLU A 35 0.37 1.58 6.07
N LEU A 36 0.61 2.75 6.69
CA LEU A 36 1.35 3.85 6.10
C LEU A 36 2.85 3.60 6.33
N LEU A 37 3.64 3.61 5.26
CA LEU A 37 5.08 3.35 5.31
C LEU A 37 5.89 4.64 5.44
N PHE A 38 5.62 5.61 4.57
CA PHE A 38 6.30 6.91 4.58
C PHE A 38 5.48 7.94 3.80
N GLU A 39 5.89 9.19 3.93
CA GLU A 39 5.43 10.31 3.11
C GLU A 39 6.63 11.02 2.50
N HIS A 40 6.55 11.32 1.20
CA HIS A 40 7.58 12.05 0.46
C HIS A 40 6.92 12.98 -0.54
N ASP A 41 7.28 14.27 -0.54
CA ASP A 41 6.72 15.30 -1.44
C ASP A 41 5.17 15.34 -1.45
N GLY A 42 4.54 15.12 -0.28
CA GLY A 42 3.08 15.07 -0.14
C GLY A 42 2.43 13.78 -0.66
N CYS A 43 3.21 12.82 -1.14
CA CYS A 43 2.77 11.48 -1.49
C CYS A 43 2.93 10.50 -0.33
N LYS A 44 1.82 9.91 0.10
CA LYS A 44 1.80 8.86 1.13
C LYS A 44 1.91 7.49 0.48
N MET A 45 2.77 6.64 1.01
CA MET A 45 2.92 5.25 0.56
C MET A 45 2.29 4.30 1.56
N TYR A 46 1.34 3.49 1.10
CA TYR A 46 0.61 2.52 1.91
C TYR A 46 0.94 1.09 1.50
N ARG A 47 0.72 0.17 2.44
CA ARG A 47 0.81 -1.28 2.26
C ARG A 47 -0.37 -1.95 2.94
N PHE A 48 -0.98 -2.91 2.26
CA PHE A 48 -1.94 -3.82 2.86
C PHE A 48 -1.85 -5.18 2.20
N THR A 49 -2.48 -6.20 2.80
CA THR A 49 -2.51 -7.55 2.23
C THR A 49 -3.96 -7.90 1.91
N ASP A 50 -4.22 -8.21 0.65
CA ASP A 50 -5.45 -8.83 0.18
C ASP A 50 -5.09 -9.94 -0.81
N TYR A 51 -5.06 -11.19 -0.33
CA TYR A 51 -4.44 -12.38 -0.96
C TYR A 51 -2.92 -12.27 -1.25
N HIS A 52 -2.44 -11.09 -1.63
CA HIS A 52 -1.05 -10.72 -1.84
C HIS A 52 -0.79 -9.33 -1.24
N THR A 53 0.49 -8.97 -1.07
CA THR A 53 0.86 -7.64 -0.56
C THR A 53 0.73 -6.60 -1.67
N ILE A 54 -0.07 -5.57 -1.40
CA ILE A 54 -0.33 -4.46 -2.30
C ILE A 54 0.34 -3.21 -1.74
N TYR A 55 1.03 -2.48 -2.62
CA TYR A 55 1.62 -1.18 -2.34
C TYR A 55 0.88 -0.12 -3.14
N TRP A 56 0.50 0.98 -2.48
CA TRP A 56 -0.32 2.02 -3.09
C TRP A 56 0.15 3.39 -2.65
N SER A 57 0.33 4.31 -3.61
CA SER A 57 0.71 5.69 -3.34
C SER A 57 -0.46 6.64 -3.55
N ASP A 58 -0.68 7.55 -2.60
CA ASP A 58 -1.60 8.68 -2.74
C ASP A 58 -0.87 10.02 -2.62
N CYS A 59 -0.77 10.72 -3.75
CA CYS A 59 -0.22 12.07 -3.85
C CYS A 59 -1.27 13.18 -3.76
N ARG A 60 -2.56 12.81 -3.70
CA ARG A 60 -3.68 13.76 -3.69
C ARG A 60 -4.08 14.13 -2.27
N GLY A 61 -3.54 13.45 -1.27
CA GLY A 61 -3.95 13.55 0.13
C GLY A 61 -5.41 13.17 0.35
N ARG A 62 -6.01 12.36 -0.54
CA ARG A 62 -7.44 12.03 -0.57
C ARG A 62 -7.64 10.60 -1.07
N THR A 63 -8.22 9.76 -0.22
CA THR A 63 -8.70 8.41 -0.58
C THR A 63 -9.96 8.52 -1.44
N GLU A 64 -9.79 8.84 -2.73
CA GLU A 64 -10.91 8.98 -3.67
C GLU A 64 -10.68 8.25 -4.99
N TYR A 65 -11.74 7.62 -5.48
CA TYR A 65 -11.78 6.97 -6.78
C TYR A 65 -12.82 7.67 -7.67
N THR A 66 -12.41 7.99 -8.90
CA THR A 66 -13.30 8.57 -9.92
C THR A 66 -13.49 7.55 -11.03
N HIS A 67 -14.75 7.17 -11.26
CA HIS A 67 -15.13 6.30 -12.36
C HIS A 67 -15.99 7.09 -13.36
N THR A 68 -15.53 7.16 -14.60
CA THR A 68 -16.31 7.72 -15.71
C THR A 68 -16.79 6.60 -16.60
N SER A 69 -18.11 6.42 -16.70
CA SER A 69 -18.72 5.58 -17.73
C SER A 69 -19.25 6.44 -18.87
N LYS A 70 -19.04 5.98 -20.10
CA LYS A 70 -19.65 6.55 -21.30
C LYS A 70 -20.69 5.58 -21.87
N ARG A 71 -21.88 6.08 -22.15
CA ARG A 71 -22.94 5.36 -22.85
C ARG A 71 -23.47 6.25 -23.97
N GLY A 72 -23.00 6.00 -25.20
CA GLY A 72 -23.22 6.89 -26.34
C GLY A 72 -22.61 8.28 -26.08
N ASN A 73 -23.39 9.35 -26.30
CA ASN A 73 -22.97 10.73 -26.05
C ASN A 73 -23.07 11.16 -24.57
N THR A 74 -23.60 10.31 -23.69
CA THR A 74 -23.73 10.62 -22.27
C THR A 74 -22.52 10.09 -21.50
N SER A 75 -21.89 10.98 -20.74
CA SER A 75 -20.78 10.65 -19.83
C SER A 75 -21.23 10.86 -18.39
N THR A 76 -21.18 9.80 -17.58
CA THR A 76 -21.51 9.87 -16.15
C THR A 76 -20.24 9.65 -15.35
N THR A 77 -19.88 10.65 -14.54
CA THR A 77 -18.73 10.57 -13.64
C THR A 77 -19.24 10.41 -12.21
N ASN A 78 -18.88 9.29 -11.58
CA ASN A 78 -19.14 9.04 -10.16
C ASN A 78 -17.84 9.17 -9.38
N ARG A 79 -17.85 10.03 -8.35
CA ARG A 79 -16.75 10.19 -7.41
C ARG A 79 -17.12 9.50 -6.10
N GLN A 80 -16.34 8.50 -5.72
CA GLN A 80 -16.48 7.75 -4.48
C GLN A 80 -15.32 8.17 -3.57
N GLN A 81 -15.61 8.74 -2.41
CA GLN A 81 -14.61 9.11 -1.40
C GLN A 81 -14.73 8.13 -0.24
N THR A 82 -13.65 7.38 0.04
CA THR A 82 -13.63 6.44 1.15
C THR A 82 -13.24 7.24 2.39
N VAL A 83 -14.25 7.53 3.21
CA VAL A 83 -14.25 8.16 4.55
C VAL A 83 -12.91 8.75 5.01
N SER A 84 -12.82 10.08 4.95
CA SER A 84 -11.85 10.87 5.71
C SER A 84 -12.18 10.82 7.20
N GLU A 85 -11.13 10.88 8.04
CA GLU A 85 -11.12 10.77 9.52
C GLU A 85 -12.34 11.28 10.29
#